data_AF-A0A7S8CCL1-F1
#
_entry.id   AF-A0A7S8CCL1-F1
#
_cell.length_a   1.000
_cell.length_b   1.000
_cell.length_c   1.000
_cell.angle_alpha   90.00
_cell.angle_beta   90.00
_cell.angle_gamma   90.00
#
_symmetry.space_group_name_H-M   'P 1'
#
loop_
_entity.id
_entity.type
_entity.pdbx_description
1 polymer ?
#
loop_
_entity_poly.entity_id
_entity_poly.type
_entity_poly.pdbx_seq_one_letter_code
_entity_poly.pdbx_strand_id
1 'polypeptide(L)'
;MIYKVVTKYNKIDVADMITGLFKFSIVPMFIINEYTFNIGIELILVLVSVFITMLIAVAEYKPEYQAVKTFFNWILVFLGVLIFIFAFKGFFSHVSDAKEVIFWKKITLEFLLISHFPLLVFLQIANYYEQILIRIKIKSKLTNKFIGKIKVLMILFKNCKFNKTKLENALSKVKKNRIVSFQQLDNMLDENNTSDLSYFQ
;
A
#
# COMPACT_ATOMS: atom_id res chain seq x y z
N MET A 1 9.07 7.67 15.60
CA MET A 1 8.81 6.23 15.41
C MET A 1 8.57 5.86 13.95
N ILE A 2 7.89 6.69 13.14
CA ILE A 2 7.59 6.45 11.72
C ILE A 2 8.84 6.30 10.82
N TYR A 3 9.93 7.03 11.07
CA TYR A 3 11.14 7.01 10.24
C TYR A 3 11.80 5.63 10.10
N LYS A 4 11.76 4.80 11.16
CA LYS A 4 12.43 3.49 11.17
C LYS A 4 11.69 2.44 10.32
N VAL A 5 10.38 2.63 10.14
CA VAL A 5 9.56 1.76 9.27
C VAL A 5 9.84 2.11 7.80
N VAL A 6 9.87 3.41 7.47
CA VAL A 6 10.03 3.91 6.09
C VAL A 6 11.36 3.48 5.44
N THR A 7 12.47 3.42 6.17
CA THR A 7 13.78 3.08 5.58
C THR A 7 13.95 1.61 5.18
N LYS A 8 13.09 0.71 5.66
CA LYS A 8 13.14 -0.74 5.31
C LYS A 8 12.45 -1.04 3.97
N TYR A 9 11.67 -0.11 3.44
CA TYR A 9 10.81 -0.28 2.25
C TYR A 9 11.26 0.55 1.03
N ASN A 10 12.57 0.82 0.92
CA ASN A 10 13.14 1.71 -0.09
C ASN A 10 13.12 1.16 -1.53
N LYS A 11 12.53 -0.03 -1.75
CA LYS A 11 12.29 -0.67 -3.05
C LYS A 11 10.96 -1.44 -3.00
N ILE A 12 9.87 -0.78 -2.61
CA ILE A 12 8.56 -1.34 -2.92
C ILE A 12 8.35 -1.13 -4.41
N ASP A 13 8.54 -2.20 -5.19
CA ASP A 13 8.00 -2.21 -6.54
C ASP A 13 6.49 -2.35 -6.42
N VAL A 14 5.78 -1.27 -6.76
CA VAL A 14 4.32 -1.27 -6.72
C VAL A 14 3.80 -2.33 -7.69
N ALA A 15 4.52 -2.62 -8.78
CA ALA A 15 4.18 -3.72 -9.69
C ALA A 15 4.19 -5.10 -9.00
N ASP A 16 5.09 -5.35 -8.06
CA ASP A 16 5.12 -6.61 -7.29
C ASP A 16 3.96 -6.68 -6.28
N MET A 17 3.61 -5.56 -5.64
CA MET A 17 2.43 -5.51 -4.78
C MET A 17 1.15 -5.73 -5.58
N ILE A 18 1.05 -5.10 -6.76
CA ILE A 18 -0.07 -5.26 -7.68
C ILE A 18 -0.17 -6.71 -8.14
N THR A 19 0.90 -7.29 -8.68
CA THR A 19 0.84 -8.67 -9.20
C THR A 19 0.57 -9.69 -8.08
N GLY A 20 1.03 -9.45 -6.86
CA GLY A 20 0.66 -10.23 -5.67
C GLY A 20 -0.84 -10.11 -5.33
N LEU A 21 -1.38 -8.89 -5.31
CA LEU A 21 -2.81 -8.64 -5.07
C LEU A 21 -3.68 -9.26 -6.15
N PHE A 22 -3.31 -9.14 -7.43
CA PHE A 22 -4.10 -9.68 -8.53
C PHE A 22 -4.13 -11.21 -8.55
N LYS A 23 -2.97 -11.87 -8.38
CA LYS A 23 -2.87 -13.34 -8.49
C LYS A 23 -3.59 -14.07 -7.36
N PHE A 24 -3.59 -13.52 -6.15
CA PHE A 24 -4.14 -14.18 -4.97
C PHE A 24 -5.46 -13.61 -4.46
N SER A 25 -5.86 -12.40 -4.85
CA SER A 25 -7.02 -11.73 -4.25
C SER A 25 -8.27 -11.82 -5.10
N ILE A 26 -8.23 -11.53 -6.41
CA ILE A 26 -9.48 -11.22 -7.14
C ILE A 26 -10.39 -12.45 -7.31
N VAL A 27 -9.84 -13.56 -7.81
CA VAL A 27 -10.65 -14.78 -8.06
C VAL A 27 -11.16 -15.40 -6.76
N PRO A 28 -10.33 -15.62 -5.72
CA PRO A 28 -10.82 -16.19 -4.49
C PRO A 28 -11.76 -15.26 -3.73
N MET A 29 -11.54 -13.95 -3.77
CA MET A 29 -12.41 -12.96 -3.10
C MET A 29 -13.80 -12.91 -3.74
N PHE A 30 -13.88 -13.00 -5.07
CA PHE A 30 -15.16 -13.12 -5.77
C PHE A 30 -15.92 -14.38 -5.36
N ILE A 31 -15.24 -15.52 -5.33
CA ILE A 31 -15.87 -16.79 -4.95
C ILE A 31 -16.38 -16.72 -3.51
N ILE A 32 -15.61 -16.15 -2.59
CA ILE A 32 -16.00 -16.03 -1.17
C ILE A 32 -17.18 -15.07 -0.98
N ASN A 33 -17.19 -13.93 -1.69
CA ASN A 33 -18.27 -12.95 -1.58
C ASN A 33 -19.58 -13.45 -2.18
N GLU A 34 -19.53 -14.12 -3.33
CA GLU A 34 -20.73 -14.62 -4.01
C GLU A 34 -21.31 -15.86 -3.31
N TYR A 35 -20.45 -16.75 -2.82
CA TYR A 35 -20.83 -18.00 -2.14
C TYR A 35 -20.53 -17.95 -0.64
N THR A 36 -20.96 -16.86 0.02
CA THR A 36 -20.88 -16.70 1.48
C THR A 36 -21.96 -17.50 2.22
N PHE A 37 -21.83 -17.54 3.54
CA PHE A 37 -22.85 -18.12 4.43
C PHE A 37 -24.11 -17.26 4.45
N ASN A 38 -25.20 -17.82 5.00
CA ASN A 38 -26.35 -16.99 5.33
C ASN A 38 -25.94 -15.87 6.31
N ILE A 39 -26.51 -14.67 6.12
CA ILE A 39 -26.28 -13.44 6.90
C ILE A 39 -26.20 -13.69 8.41
N GLY A 40 -27.06 -14.56 8.96
CA GLY A 40 -27.03 -14.87 10.40
C GLY A 40 -25.73 -15.56 10.84
N ILE A 41 -25.24 -16.54 10.07
CA ILE A 41 -24.00 -17.25 10.35
C ILE A 41 -22.81 -16.32 10.10
N GLU A 42 -22.85 -15.53 9.02
CA GLU A 42 -21.79 -14.58 8.69
C GLU A 42 -21.59 -13.55 9.80
N LEU A 43 -22.67 -12.99 10.35
CA LEU A 43 -22.59 -12.01 11.43
C LEU A 43 -21.95 -12.60 12.70
N ILE A 44 -22.30 -13.84 13.05
CA ILE A 44 -21.69 -14.56 14.17
C ILE A 44 -20.19 -14.77 13.90
N LEU A 45 -19.85 -15.18 12.68
CA LEU A 45 -18.48 -15.49 12.28
C LEU A 45 -17.59 -14.23 12.28
N VAL A 46 -18.11 -13.10 11.83
CA VAL A 46 -17.46 -11.78 11.95
C VAL A 46 -17.24 -11.43 13.41
N LEU A 47 -18.26 -11.55 14.26
CA LEU A 47 -18.13 -11.24 15.70
C LEU A 47 -17.06 -12.11 16.38
N VAL A 48 -17.06 -13.41 16.10
CA VAL A 48 -16.09 -14.37 16.63
C VAL A 48 -14.68 -14.05 16.15
N SER A 49 -14.50 -13.74 14.86
CA SER A 49 -13.18 -13.38 14.32
C SER A 49 -12.62 -12.10 14.92
N VAL A 50 -13.45 -11.08 15.15
CA VAL A 50 -13.07 -9.84 15.84
C VAL A 50 -12.62 -10.15 17.27
N PHE A 51 -13.39 -10.97 17.99
CA PHE A 51 -13.05 -11.37 19.35
C PHE A 51 -11.71 -12.13 19.43
N ILE A 52 -11.49 -13.10 18.54
CA ILE A 52 -10.24 -13.86 18.46
C ILE A 52 -9.06 -12.92 18.14
N THR A 53 -9.24 -11.99 17.21
CA THR A 53 -8.21 -11.01 16.83
C THR A 53 -7.85 -10.10 18.01
N MET A 54 -8.83 -9.70 18.80
CA MET A 54 -8.60 -8.92 20.02
C MET A 54 -7.77 -9.71 21.05
N LEU A 55 -8.04 -11.00 21.23
CA LEU A 55 -7.26 -11.86 22.13
C LEU A 55 -5.82 -12.04 21.64
N ILE A 56 -5.61 -12.21 20.33
CA ILE A 56 -4.28 -12.25 19.71
C ILE A 56 -3.51 -10.97 19.99
N ALA A 57 -4.15 -9.81 19.82
CA ALA A 57 -3.55 -8.51 20.05
C ALA A 57 -3.15 -8.30 21.52
N VAL A 58 -3.99 -8.75 22.47
CA VAL A 58 -3.67 -8.69 23.91
C VAL A 58 -2.51 -9.64 24.24
N ALA A 59 -2.52 -10.85 23.68
CA ALA A 59 -1.46 -11.85 23.90
C ALA A 59 -0.10 -11.42 23.32
N GLU A 60 -0.07 -10.49 22.37
CA GLU A 60 1.16 -9.96 21.77
C GLU A 60 1.95 -9.03 22.71
N TYR A 61 1.30 -8.43 23.71
CA TYR A 61 1.97 -7.48 24.62
C TYR A 61 2.96 -8.14 25.60
N LYS A 62 2.78 -9.42 25.93
CA LYS A 62 3.67 -10.14 26.87
C LYS A 62 4.20 -11.43 26.23
N PRO A 63 5.53 -11.69 26.31
CA PRO A 63 6.12 -12.89 25.72
C PRO A 63 5.60 -14.19 26.35
N GLU A 64 5.11 -14.13 27.59
CA GLU A 64 4.49 -15.25 28.31
C GLU A 64 3.25 -15.83 27.61
N TYR A 65 2.54 -15.03 26.81
CA TYR A 65 1.31 -15.45 26.11
C TYR A 65 1.54 -15.83 24.64
N GLN A 66 2.79 -16.04 24.23
CA GLN A 66 3.12 -16.36 22.83
C GLN A 66 2.53 -17.70 22.35
N ALA A 67 2.36 -18.67 23.26
CA ALA A 67 1.66 -19.92 22.96
C ALA A 67 0.16 -19.69 22.67
N VAL A 68 -0.49 -18.83 23.45
CA VAL A 68 -1.90 -18.46 23.30
C VAL A 68 -2.12 -17.72 21.98
N LYS A 69 -1.23 -16.79 21.64
CA LYS A 69 -1.23 -16.10 20.34
C LYS A 69 -1.17 -17.10 19.18
N THR A 70 -0.25 -18.06 19.24
CA THR A 70 -0.07 -19.07 18.19
C THR A 70 -1.31 -19.95 18.04
N PHE A 71 -1.93 -20.34 19.15
CA PHE A 71 -3.16 -21.14 19.15
C PHE A 71 -4.33 -20.40 18.49
N PHE A 72 -4.61 -19.15 18.91
CA PHE A 72 -5.68 -18.36 18.32
C PHE A 72 -5.43 -18.00 16.85
N ASN A 73 -4.17 -17.76 16.47
CA ASN A 73 -3.82 -17.62 15.05
C ASN A 73 -4.15 -18.90 14.26
N TRP A 74 -3.87 -20.07 14.81
CA TRP A 74 -4.20 -21.34 14.17
C TRP A 74 -5.71 -21.53 14.00
N ILE A 75 -6.51 -21.18 15.02
CA ILE A 75 -7.97 -21.19 14.92
C ILE A 75 -8.44 -20.23 13.82
N LEU A 76 -7.88 -19.02 13.75
CA LEU A 76 -8.28 -18.03 12.75
C LEU A 76 -7.96 -18.50 11.33
N VAL A 77 -6.78 -19.14 11.13
CA VAL A 77 -6.41 -19.76 9.86
C VAL A 77 -7.37 -20.90 9.51
N PHE A 78 -7.67 -21.77 10.46
CA PHE A 78 -8.59 -22.89 10.25
C PHE A 78 -10.00 -22.41 9.87
N LEU A 79 -10.51 -21.39 10.55
CA LEU A 79 -11.79 -20.74 10.22
C LEU A 79 -11.76 -20.18 8.79
N GLY A 80 -10.69 -19.47 8.42
CA GLY A 80 -10.50 -18.95 7.06
C GLY A 80 -10.52 -20.06 5.99
N VAL A 81 -9.84 -21.17 6.25
CA VAL A 81 -9.81 -22.33 5.34
C VAL A 81 -11.19 -22.98 5.22
N LEU A 82 -11.95 -23.09 6.32
CA LEU A 82 -13.32 -23.62 6.26
C LEU A 82 -14.24 -22.77 5.39
N ILE A 83 -14.21 -21.45 5.56
CA ILE A 83 -14.97 -20.49 4.73
C ILE A 83 -14.57 -20.66 3.26
N PHE A 84 -13.27 -20.75 3.00
CA PHE A 84 -12.73 -20.94 1.66
C PHE A 84 -13.24 -22.23 1.00
N ILE A 85 -13.17 -23.36 1.70
CA ILE A 85 -13.65 -24.65 1.18
C ILE A 85 -15.16 -24.60 0.92
N PHE A 86 -15.93 -24.00 1.82
CA PHE A 86 -17.38 -23.85 1.66
C PHE A 86 -17.71 -23.04 0.40
N ALA A 87 -17.08 -21.88 0.22
CA ALA A 87 -17.30 -21.01 -0.92
C ALA A 87 -16.91 -21.70 -2.24
N PHE A 88 -15.78 -22.39 -2.29
CA PHE A 88 -15.36 -23.15 -3.47
C PHE A 88 -16.30 -24.31 -3.79
N LYS A 89 -16.82 -25.01 -2.78
CA LYS A 89 -17.84 -26.05 -2.98
C LYS A 89 -19.13 -25.46 -3.57
N GLY A 90 -19.55 -24.28 -3.08
CA GLY A 90 -20.65 -23.52 -3.64
C GLY A 90 -20.43 -23.19 -5.11
N PHE A 91 -19.27 -22.61 -5.43
CA PHE A 91 -18.88 -22.30 -6.80
C PHE A 91 -18.94 -23.52 -7.73
N PHE A 92 -18.30 -24.64 -7.36
CA PHE A 92 -18.32 -25.86 -8.18
C PHE A 92 -19.72 -26.43 -8.38
N SER A 93 -20.60 -26.30 -7.39
CA SER A 93 -21.99 -26.78 -7.48
C SER A 93 -22.86 -25.91 -8.38
N HIS A 94 -22.45 -24.65 -8.60
CA HIS A 94 -23.17 -23.61 -9.33
C HIS A 94 -22.41 -23.09 -10.57
N VAL A 95 -21.50 -23.88 -11.12
CA VAL A 95 -20.74 -23.52 -12.34
C VAL A 95 -21.65 -23.19 -13.53
N SER A 96 -22.88 -23.69 -13.55
CA SER A 96 -23.90 -23.34 -14.55
C SER A 96 -24.20 -21.83 -14.61
N ASP A 97 -24.06 -21.14 -13.49
CA ASP A 97 -24.42 -19.73 -13.33
C ASP A 97 -23.46 -18.82 -14.09
N ALA A 98 -22.28 -19.32 -14.46
CA ALA A 98 -21.33 -18.63 -15.34
C ALA A 98 -21.89 -18.34 -16.75
N LYS A 99 -23.00 -18.99 -17.14
CA LYS A 99 -23.72 -18.70 -18.38
C LYS A 99 -24.65 -17.49 -18.27
N GLU A 100 -24.97 -17.05 -17.07
CA GLU A 100 -25.87 -15.92 -16.85
C GLU A 100 -25.13 -14.58 -16.99
N VAL A 101 -25.77 -13.61 -17.63
CA VAL A 101 -25.21 -12.25 -17.78
C VAL A 101 -25.03 -11.57 -16.42
N ILE A 102 -25.86 -11.92 -15.43
CA ILE A 102 -25.82 -11.37 -14.08
C ILE A 102 -24.50 -11.73 -13.38
N PHE A 103 -24.01 -12.96 -13.57
CA PHE A 103 -22.72 -13.41 -13.04
C PHE A 103 -21.57 -12.54 -13.54
N TRP A 104 -21.51 -12.25 -14.84
CA TRP A 104 -20.48 -11.38 -15.42
C TRP A 104 -20.57 -9.93 -14.95
N LYS A 105 -21.78 -9.43 -14.69
CA LYS A 105 -21.98 -8.08 -14.11
C LYS A 105 -21.44 -8.02 -12.68
N LYS A 106 -21.67 -9.06 -11.87
CA LYS A 106 -21.15 -9.15 -10.49
C LYS A 106 -19.62 -9.24 -10.47
N ILE A 107 -19.03 -10.08 -11.33
CA ILE A 107 -17.59 -10.12 -11.53
C ILE A 107 -17.05 -8.74 -11.87
N THR A 108 -17.66 -8.04 -12.83
CA THR A 108 -17.22 -6.70 -13.24
C THR A 108 -17.28 -5.68 -12.09
N LEU A 109 -18.28 -5.78 -11.21
CA LEU A 109 -18.36 -4.95 -10.01
C LEU A 109 -17.19 -5.23 -9.06
N GLU A 110 -16.76 -6.47 -8.92
CA GLU A 110 -15.57 -6.80 -8.14
C GLU A 110 -14.27 -6.32 -8.79
N PHE A 111 -14.18 -6.31 -10.12
CA PHE A 111 -13.08 -5.66 -10.82
C PHE A 111 -13.01 -4.14 -10.52
N LEU A 112 -14.07 -3.51 -10.01
CA LEU A 112 -14.00 -2.12 -9.50
C LEU A 112 -13.03 -1.98 -8.31
N LEU A 113 -12.70 -3.06 -7.58
CA LEU A 113 -11.63 -3.02 -6.58
C LEU A 113 -10.27 -2.61 -7.19
N ILE A 114 -10.05 -2.87 -8.48
CA ILE A 114 -8.87 -2.41 -9.22
C ILE A 114 -8.86 -0.88 -9.38
N SER A 115 -10.01 -0.21 -9.27
CA SER A 115 -10.09 1.26 -9.24
C SER A 115 -9.38 1.87 -8.03
N HIS A 116 -9.00 1.08 -7.02
CA HIS A 116 -8.13 1.54 -5.92
C HIS A 116 -6.64 1.59 -6.32
N PHE A 117 -6.27 1.07 -7.49
CA PHE A 117 -4.91 1.10 -8.03
C PHE A 117 -4.31 2.51 -8.16
N PRO A 118 -5.01 3.50 -8.74
CA PRO A 118 -4.48 4.87 -8.86
C PRO A 118 -4.18 5.47 -7.48
N LEU A 119 -4.96 5.08 -6.46
CA LEU A 119 -4.73 5.49 -5.08
C LEU A 119 -3.44 4.89 -4.51
N LEU A 120 -3.10 3.63 -4.81
CA LEU A 120 -1.82 3.03 -4.42
C LEU A 120 -0.63 3.72 -5.10
N VAL A 121 -0.73 4.02 -6.40
CA VAL A 121 0.31 4.78 -7.12
C VAL A 121 0.48 6.18 -6.53
N PHE A 122 -0.63 6.85 -6.20
CA PHE A 122 -0.61 8.15 -5.57
C PHE A 122 0.07 8.11 -4.19
N LEU A 123 -0.25 7.12 -3.36
CA LEU A 123 0.41 6.92 -2.06
C LEU A 123 1.91 6.65 -2.19
N GLN A 124 2.34 5.90 -3.21
CA GLN A 124 3.75 5.67 -3.47
C GLN A 124 4.47 6.99 -3.79
N ILE A 125 3.90 7.81 -4.67
CA ILE A 125 4.47 9.12 -5.01
C ILE A 125 4.53 10.01 -3.77
N ALA A 126 3.45 10.09 -2.99
CA ALA A 126 3.40 10.86 -1.75
C ALA A 126 4.49 10.44 -0.75
N ASN A 127 4.78 9.14 -0.66
CA ASN A 127 5.86 8.63 0.19
C ASN A 127 7.25 9.12 -0.25
N TYR A 128 7.54 9.18 -1.55
CA TYR A 128 8.80 9.78 -2.04
C TYR A 128 8.94 11.25 -1.63
N TYR A 129 7.87 12.04 -1.77
CA TYR A 129 7.86 13.44 -1.32
C TYR A 129 8.12 13.56 0.19
N GLU A 130 7.47 12.72 0.99
CA GLU A 130 7.66 12.73 2.45
C GLU A 130 9.10 12.37 2.84
N GLN A 131 9.69 11.36 2.20
CA GLN A 131 11.07 10.94 2.49
C GLN A 131 12.08 12.04 2.17
N ILE A 132 11.90 12.76 1.07
CA ILE A 132 12.75 13.90 0.71
C ILE A 132 12.58 15.01 1.75
N LEU A 133 11.34 15.36 2.12
CA LEU A 133 11.04 16.38 3.12
C LEU A 133 11.60 16.08 4.52
N ILE A 134 11.58 14.82 4.95
CA ILE A 134 12.12 14.43 6.26
C ILE A 134 13.65 14.52 6.28
N ARG A 135 14.31 14.18 5.16
CA ARG A 135 15.78 14.19 5.06
C ARG A 135 16.36 15.59 4.92
N ILE A 136 15.65 16.50 4.25
CA ILE A 136 16.10 17.87 4.06
C ILE A 136 16.04 18.63 5.40
N LYS A 137 17.23 18.99 5.92
CA LYS A 137 17.39 19.81 7.13
C LYS A 137 17.78 21.24 6.75
N ILE A 138 16.89 21.95 6.05
CA ILE A 138 17.10 23.37 5.75
C ILE A 138 16.92 24.17 7.04
N LYS A 139 18.03 24.68 7.59
CA LYS A 139 18.02 25.67 8.66
C LYS A 139 17.83 27.05 8.01
N SER A 140 16.58 27.45 7.79
CA SER A 140 16.31 28.85 7.50
C SER A 140 16.11 29.62 8.81
N LYS A 141 16.93 30.66 9.05
CA LYS A 141 16.82 31.56 10.20
C LYS A 141 15.56 32.44 10.14
N LEU A 142 14.94 32.55 8.97
CA LEU A 142 13.91 33.55 8.65
C LEU A 142 12.53 32.95 8.33
N THR A 143 12.37 31.62 8.38
CA THR A 143 11.16 30.98 7.84
C THR A 143 10.61 29.95 8.81
N ASN A 144 9.31 30.05 9.11
CA ASN A 144 8.61 29.08 9.92
C ASN A 144 8.79 27.68 9.32
N LYS A 145 9.00 26.65 10.16
CA LYS A 145 9.35 25.28 9.72
C LYS A 145 8.37 24.70 8.69
N PHE A 146 7.10 25.10 8.77
CA PHE A 146 6.05 24.75 7.80
C PHE A 146 6.22 25.40 6.44
N ILE A 147 6.48 26.71 6.37
CA ILE A 147 6.65 27.44 5.10
C ILE A 147 7.89 26.96 4.34
N GLY A 148 8.95 26.57 5.06
CA GLY A 148 10.11 25.92 4.45
C GLY A 148 9.77 24.59 3.75
N LYS A 149 8.94 23.76 4.39
CA LYS A 149 8.47 22.49 3.78
C LYS A 149 7.62 22.72 2.54
N ILE A 150 6.72 23.71 2.57
CA ILE A 150 5.88 24.06 1.42
C ILE A 150 6.75 24.51 0.23
N LYS A 151 7.78 25.32 0.46
CA LYS A 151 8.71 25.73 -0.60
C LYS A 151 9.47 24.55 -1.22
N VAL A 152 9.95 23.62 -0.40
CA VAL A 152 10.59 22.38 -0.89
C VAL A 152 9.61 21.55 -1.71
N LEU A 153 8.36 21.43 -1.26
CA LEU A 153 7.32 20.71 -1.99
C LEU A 153 7.06 21.35 -3.35
N MET A 154 6.98 22.69 -3.41
CA MET A 154 6.76 23.44 -4.64
C MET A 154 7.90 23.26 -5.65
N ILE A 155 9.15 23.30 -5.19
CA ILE A 155 10.35 23.05 -6.02
C ILE A 155 10.33 21.61 -6.57
N LEU A 156 10.08 20.62 -5.71
CA LEU A 156 9.98 19.22 -6.12
C LEU A 156 8.81 18.98 -7.07
N PHE A 157 7.67 19.64 -6.86
CA PHE A 157 6.52 19.53 -7.75
C PHE A 157 6.80 20.11 -9.14
N LYS A 158 7.50 21.25 -9.19
CA LYS A 158 7.92 21.89 -10.44
C LYS A 158 8.86 20.98 -11.26
N ASN A 159 9.88 20.39 -10.63
CA ASN A 159 10.95 19.69 -11.35
C ASN A 159 10.68 18.18 -11.51
N CYS A 160 10.02 17.52 -10.54
CA CYS A 160 9.80 16.07 -10.56
C CYS A 160 8.36 15.64 -10.94
N LYS A 161 7.34 16.49 -10.75
CA LYS A 161 5.92 16.15 -10.97
C LYS A 161 5.57 14.75 -10.42
N PHE A 162 4.86 13.92 -11.20
CA PHE A 162 4.52 12.54 -10.86
C PHE A 162 5.52 11.51 -11.42
N ASN A 163 6.71 11.94 -11.85
CA ASN A 163 7.67 11.03 -12.46
C ASN A 163 8.53 10.30 -11.41
N LYS A 164 8.30 8.99 -11.28
CA LYS A 164 8.98 8.10 -10.32
C LYS A 164 10.51 8.14 -10.48
N THR A 165 11.04 8.13 -11.69
CA THR A 165 12.50 8.10 -11.91
C THR A 165 13.17 9.40 -11.46
N LYS A 166 12.52 10.55 -11.72
CA LYS A 166 12.99 11.86 -11.24
C LYS A 166 12.95 11.97 -9.72
N LEU A 167 11.90 11.43 -9.08
CA LEU A 167 11.77 11.37 -7.62
C LEU A 167 12.83 10.45 -6.97
N GLU A 168 13.11 9.29 -7.56
CA GLU A 168 14.15 8.38 -7.08
C GLU A 168 15.55 8.98 -7.20
N ASN A 169 15.84 9.66 -8.32
CA ASN A 169 17.10 10.37 -8.53
C ASN A 169 17.25 11.57 -7.57
N ALA A 170 16.17 12.31 -7.32
CA ALA A 170 16.16 13.36 -6.31
C ALA A 170 16.43 12.79 -4.91
N LEU A 171 15.76 11.70 -4.54
CA LEU A 171 15.95 11.04 -3.25
C LEU A 171 17.37 10.50 -3.07
N SER A 172 17.96 9.88 -4.10
CA SER A 172 19.32 9.33 -4.04
C SER A 172 20.37 10.44 -3.87
N LYS A 173 20.21 11.57 -4.56
CA LYS A 173 21.06 12.76 -4.40
C LYS A 173 20.90 13.41 -3.03
N VAL A 174 19.66 13.56 -2.52
CA VAL A 174 19.38 14.07 -1.17
C VAL A 174 19.92 13.13 -0.08
N LYS A 175 20.00 11.82 -0.36
CA LYS A 175 20.61 10.84 0.53
C LYS A 175 22.14 10.95 0.58
N LYS A 176 22.78 11.30 -0.54
CA LYS A 176 24.24 11.45 -0.66
C LYS A 176 24.74 12.81 -0.20
N ASN A 177 23.99 13.88 -0.47
CA ASN A 177 24.38 15.25 -0.21
C ASN A 177 23.57 15.85 0.94
N ARG A 178 24.24 16.54 1.85
CA ARG A 178 23.57 17.29 2.92
C ARG A 178 23.06 18.61 2.35
N ILE A 179 21.78 18.67 2.00
CA ILE A 179 21.16 19.89 1.46
C ILE A 179 20.90 20.87 2.60
N VAL A 180 21.48 22.06 2.49
CA VAL A 180 21.43 23.10 3.54
C VAL A 180 20.59 24.31 3.12
N SER A 181 20.47 24.59 1.80
CA SER A 181 19.71 25.72 1.28
C SER A 181 18.71 25.34 0.16
N PHE A 182 17.69 26.18 -0.04
CA PHE A 182 16.68 25.99 -1.10
C PHE A 182 17.27 26.12 -2.51
N GLN A 183 18.27 26.99 -2.69
CA GLN A 183 18.91 27.25 -3.98
C GLN A 183 19.83 26.08 -4.39
N GLN A 184 20.47 25.44 -3.40
CA GLN A 184 21.20 24.20 -3.64
C GLN A 184 20.27 23.07 -4.08
N LEU A 185 19.05 22.99 -3.51
CA LEU A 185 18.06 22.00 -3.92
C LEU A 185 17.59 22.23 -5.36
N ASP A 186 17.28 23.46 -5.74
CA ASP A 186 16.79 23.80 -7.09
C ASP A 186 17.86 23.51 -8.15
N ASN A 187 19.10 23.95 -7.95
CA ASN A 187 20.22 23.68 -8.87
C ASN A 187 20.48 22.17 -9.05
N MET A 188 20.38 21.39 -7.97
CA MET A 188 20.57 19.93 -8.01
C MET A 188 19.47 19.18 -8.78
N LEU A 189 18.25 19.76 -8.82
CA LEU A 189 17.11 19.23 -9.55
C LEU A 189 17.08 19.71 -11.00
N ASP A 190 17.60 20.90 -11.29
CA ASP A 190 17.72 21.44 -12.66
C ASP A 190 18.84 20.77 -13.47
N GLU A 191 19.97 20.41 -12.85
CA GLU A 191 21.00 19.58 -13.50
C GLU A 191 20.45 18.24 -14.02
N ASN A 192 19.39 17.70 -13.39
CA ASN A 192 18.73 16.49 -13.89
C ASN A 192 17.89 16.74 -15.16
N ASN A 193 17.37 17.96 -15.35
CA ASN A 193 16.57 18.28 -16.54
C ASN A 193 17.46 18.56 -17.77
N THR A 194 18.68 19.07 -17.58
CA THR A 194 19.63 19.30 -18.68
C THR A 194 20.32 18.01 -19.14
N SER A 195 20.54 17.04 -18.26
CA SER A 195 21.05 15.71 -18.65
C SER A 195 20.04 14.85 -19.42
N ASP A 196 18.74 15.09 -19.27
CA ASP A 196 17.70 14.41 -20.07
C ASP A 196 17.58 14.99 -21.50
N LEU A 197 18.05 16.23 -21.73
CA LEU A 197 18.02 16.90 -23.03
C LEU A 197 19.21 16.54 -23.93
N SER A 198 20.31 16.01 -23.37
CA SER A 198 21.50 15.59 -24.14
C SER A 198 21.38 14.20 -24.78
N TYR A 199 20.27 13.49 -24.57
CA TYR A 199 20.01 12.18 -25.21
C TYR A 199 19.06 12.28 -26.42
N PHE A 200 18.66 13.49 -26.81
CA PHE A 200 17.77 13.76 -27.95
C PHE A 200 18.42 14.58 -29.07
N GLN A 201 19.76 14.61 -29.14
CA GLN A 201 20.50 15.26 -30.22
C GLN A 201 21.41 14.28 -30.95
#